data_AF-A0A819UK36-F1
#
_entry.id   AF-A0A819UK36-F1
#
_cell.length_a   1.000
_cell.length_b   1.000
_cell.length_c   1.000
_cell.angle_alpha   90.00
_cell.angle_beta   90.00
_cell.angle_gamma   90.00
#
_symmetry.space_group_name_H-M   'P 1'
#
loop_
_entity.id
_entity.type
_entity.pdbx_description
1 polymer ?
#
loop_
_entity_poly.entity_id
_entity_poly.type
_entity_poly.pdbx_seq_one_letter_code
_entity_poly.pdbx_strand_id
1 'polypeptide(L)'
;AGYHIPIPSLWWCRIRTFFLYSTSLASIILITLASADRYVSSCSQVKYRQWANIKVARRLILIVLIISAVCRSHILSFFVIDEDEEDECWAPGTTDYRLIFDIVFLITHGLIFPVLLGTFGFLTIYNIRQRRQSDQQNGASILRQHRIRDFQRMTLIQTASAIVFTLPYAIHKLYRTVTASSSKSPENLAWERLIMSIVRLLWFLHDSGAFYIYSLSSVKFRHELLKFLKKHRPRRASVILYILKTTLKLIEKSEFNVNELSVLFDDVLNPIAAQAQSFWIWMTETTSNTINGTNATSSQLTLSDQLYRQAKIDEENRHLKKKNRKLMVNYQKTRKKSSKKSDIAVINDNDDDIYPTVKITRDGELPEGATESGNEDNDHDVHVGKNKKYNLHRARNIDLTEKPIQSIPTLPPLTS
;
A
#
# COMPACT_ATOMS: atom_id res chain seq x y z
N ALA A 1 37.69 -3.54 10.81
CA ALA A 1 37.91 -4.96 10.41
C ALA A 1 36.56 -5.64 10.35
N GLY A 2 35.92 -5.65 9.18
CA GLY A 2 34.73 -6.47 8.94
C GLY A 2 35.18 -7.93 8.79
N TYR A 3 34.38 -8.87 9.29
CA TYR A 3 34.66 -10.29 9.11
C TYR A 3 34.67 -10.63 7.60
N HIS A 4 35.85 -10.87 7.03
CA HIS A 4 35.98 -11.51 5.72
C HIS A 4 35.45 -12.94 5.90
N ILE A 5 34.21 -13.18 5.46
CA ILE A 5 33.69 -14.54 5.34
C ILE A 5 34.15 -15.00 3.96
N PRO A 6 35.20 -15.83 3.85
CA PRO A 6 35.70 -16.28 2.55
C PRO A 6 34.54 -16.92 1.80
N ILE A 7 34.29 -16.48 0.58
CA ILE A 7 33.24 -17.07 -0.27
C ILE A 7 33.77 -18.44 -0.70
N PRO A 8 33.20 -19.56 -0.22
CA PRO A 8 33.86 -20.86 -0.33
C PRO A 8 33.81 -21.43 -1.76
N SER A 9 32.96 -20.88 -2.64
CA SER A 9 32.86 -21.33 -4.03
C SER A 9 32.20 -20.29 -4.95
N LEU A 10 32.64 -20.26 -6.21
CA LEU A 10 32.02 -19.50 -7.29
C LEU A 10 30.52 -19.81 -7.45
N TRP A 11 30.14 -21.09 -7.28
CA TRP A 11 28.74 -21.53 -7.32
C TRP A 11 27.88 -20.88 -6.26
N TRP A 12 28.39 -20.77 -5.02
CA TRP A 12 27.67 -20.10 -3.95
C TRP A 12 27.44 -18.61 -4.24
N CYS A 13 28.46 -17.92 -4.75
CA CYS A 13 28.37 -16.53 -5.21
C CYS A 13 27.23 -16.36 -6.25
N ARG A 14 27.25 -17.17 -7.31
CA ARG A 14 26.23 -17.12 -8.38
C ARG A 14 24.83 -17.39 -7.88
N ILE A 15 24.65 -18.46 -7.10
CA ILE A 15 23.34 -18.87 -6.58
C ILE A 15 22.77 -17.81 -5.63
N ARG A 16 23.58 -17.34 -4.68
CA ARG A 16 23.16 -16.29 -3.73
C ARG A 16 22.72 -15.03 -4.46
N THR A 17 23.53 -14.56 -5.40
CA THR A 17 23.26 -13.35 -6.16
C THR A 17 22.05 -13.51 -7.06
N PHE A 18 21.89 -14.66 -7.71
CA PHE A 18 20.70 -15.00 -8.49
C PHE A 18 19.42 -14.91 -7.65
N PHE A 19 19.38 -15.55 -6.48
CA PHE A 19 18.20 -15.50 -5.61
C PHE A 19 17.91 -14.09 -5.11
N LEU A 20 18.94 -13.34 -4.75
CA LEU A 20 18.81 -11.97 -4.26
C LEU A 20 18.16 -11.07 -5.32
N TYR A 21 18.70 -11.04 -6.54
CA TYR A 21 18.15 -10.19 -7.62
C TYR A 21 16.82 -10.71 -8.16
N SER A 22 16.59 -12.02 -8.20
CA SER A 22 15.32 -12.61 -8.65
C SER A 22 14.19 -12.34 -7.66
N THR A 23 14.44 -12.51 -6.36
CA THR A 23 13.44 -12.26 -5.33
C THR A 23 13.16 -10.77 -5.16
N SER A 24 14.17 -9.90 -5.27
CA SER A 24 13.98 -8.45 -5.27
C SER A 24 13.10 -7.99 -6.45
N LEU A 25 13.37 -8.49 -7.67
CA LEU A 25 12.53 -8.21 -8.84
C LEU A 25 11.10 -8.76 -8.68
N ALA A 26 10.93 -9.98 -8.16
CA ALA A 26 9.61 -10.52 -7.88
C ALA A 26 8.87 -9.68 -6.83
N SER A 27 9.55 -9.25 -5.76
CA SER A 27 8.99 -8.42 -4.70
C SER A 27 8.42 -7.12 -5.26
N ILE A 28 9.21 -6.37 -6.02
CA ILE A 28 8.75 -5.07 -6.57
C ILE A 28 7.61 -5.23 -7.59
N ILE A 29 7.62 -6.28 -8.41
CA ILE A 29 6.50 -6.59 -9.31
C ILE A 29 5.24 -6.93 -8.50
N LEU A 30 5.35 -7.75 -7.47
CA LEU A 30 4.21 -8.13 -6.62
C LEU A 30 3.62 -6.94 -5.87
N ILE A 31 4.46 -6.03 -5.39
CA ILE A 31 4.03 -4.77 -4.75
C ILE A 31 3.29 -3.88 -5.76
N THR A 32 3.77 -3.82 -7.00
CA THR A 32 3.12 -3.10 -8.10
C THR A 32 1.77 -3.72 -8.46
N LEU A 33 1.69 -5.05 -8.59
CA LEU A 33 0.43 -5.77 -8.83
C LEU A 33 -0.56 -5.62 -7.67
N ALA A 34 -0.09 -5.62 -6.42
CA ALA A 34 -0.93 -5.35 -5.27
C ALA A 34 -1.51 -3.93 -5.29
N SER A 35 -0.74 -2.96 -5.79
CA SER A 35 -1.22 -1.59 -5.99
C SER A 35 -2.22 -1.48 -7.14
N ALA A 36 -2.01 -2.22 -8.22
CA ALA A 36 -2.96 -2.34 -9.33
C ALA A 36 -4.27 -3.01 -8.89
N ASP A 37 -4.21 -4.08 -8.10
CA ASP A 37 -5.38 -4.76 -7.52
C ASP A 37 -6.21 -3.82 -6.63
N ARG A 38 -5.53 -2.98 -5.83
CA ARG A 38 -6.17 -1.93 -5.03
C ARG A 38 -6.85 -0.88 -5.91
N TYR A 39 -6.19 -0.45 -6.98
CA TYR A 39 -6.79 0.47 -7.95
C TYR A 39 -8.06 -0.12 -8.57
N VAL A 40 -7.98 -1.34 -9.09
CA VAL A 40 -9.11 -2.07 -9.69
C VAL A 40 -10.26 -2.23 -8.70
N SER A 41 -9.96 -2.57 -7.44
CA SER A 41 -10.95 -2.67 -6.36
C SER A 41 -11.62 -1.33 -6.03
N SER A 42 -10.94 -0.21 -6.26
CA SER A 42 -11.48 1.14 -6.09
C SER A 42 -12.40 1.57 -7.25
N CYS A 43 -12.32 0.95 -8.43
CA CYS A 43 -13.11 1.33 -9.60
C CYS A 43 -14.61 1.08 -9.41
N SER A 44 -15.45 2.03 -9.85
CA SER A 44 -16.92 1.96 -9.73
C SER A 44 -17.50 0.80 -10.52
N GLN A 45 -16.98 0.55 -11.72
CA GLN A 45 -17.50 -0.45 -12.65
C GLN A 45 -17.27 -1.88 -12.15
N VAL A 46 -18.32 -2.70 -12.26
CA VAL A 46 -18.33 -4.11 -11.80
C VAL A 46 -17.35 -4.97 -12.60
N LYS A 47 -17.20 -4.71 -13.91
CA LYS A 47 -16.32 -5.46 -14.82
C LYS A 47 -14.87 -5.51 -14.31
N TYR A 48 -14.32 -4.38 -13.88
CA TYR A 48 -12.96 -4.33 -13.34
C TYR A 48 -12.84 -5.11 -12.02
N ARG A 49 -13.83 -5.03 -11.12
CA ARG A 49 -13.77 -5.72 -9.82
C ARG A 49 -13.72 -7.25 -9.93
N GLN A 50 -14.18 -7.83 -11.04
CA GLN A 50 -14.10 -9.28 -11.27
C GLN A 50 -12.64 -9.77 -11.39
N TRP A 51 -11.70 -8.89 -11.75
CA TRP A 51 -10.27 -9.21 -11.84
C TRP A 51 -9.61 -9.37 -10.47
N ALA A 52 -10.16 -8.77 -9.42
CA ALA A 52 -9.68 -8.87 -8.04
C ALA A 52 -10.08 -10.22 -7.39
N ASN A 53 -9.85 -11.33 -8.10
CA ASN A 53 -10.15 -12.68 -7.65
C ASN A 53 -8.90 -13.36 -7.09
N ILE A 54 -9.03 -14.02 -5.94
CA ILE A 54 -7.94 -14.76 -5.30
C ILE A 54 -7.31 -15.83 -6.20
N LYS A 55 -8.10 -16.45 -7.10
CA LYS A 55 -7.61 -17.44 -8.07
C LYS A 55 -6.65 -16.80 -9.08
N VAL A 56 -6.99 -15.61 -9.55
CA VAL A 56 -6.16 -14.83 -10.49
C VAL A 56 -4.89 -14.38 -9.79
N ALA A 57 -5.00 -13.83 -8.58
CA ALA A 57 -3.84 -13.40 -7.79
C ALA A 57 -2.82 -14.53 -7.58
N ARG A 58 -3.26 -15.75 -7.24
CA ARG A 58 -2.35 -16.92 -7.09
C ARG A 58 -1.62 -17.28 -8.39
N ARG A 59 -2.33 -17.24 -9.54
CA ARG A 59 -1.71 -17.49 -10.85
C ARG A 59 -0.68 -16.41 -11.20
N LEU A 60 -1.02 -15.14 -10.98
CA LEU A 60 -0.11 -14.02 -11.21
C LEU A 60 1.15 -14.12 -10.35
N ILE A 61 1.04 -14.49 -9.07
CA ILE A 61 2.22 -14.69 -8.20
C ILE A 61 3.16 -15.74 -8.79
N LEU A 62 2.63 -16.90 -9.21
CA LEU A 62 3.45 -17.96 -9.81
C LEU A 62 4.13 -17.49 -11.10
N ILE A 63 3.38 -16.81 -11.97
CA ILE A 63 3.90 -16.25 -13.23
C ILE A 63 5.01 -15.24 -12.95
N VAL A 64 4.85 -14.35 -11.98
CA VAL A 64 5.87 -13.36 -11.59
C VAL A 64 7.13 -14.03 -11.08
N LEU A 65 7.02 -15.06 -10.24
CA LEU A 65 8.20 -15.79 -9.75
C LEU A 65 8.98 -16.44 -10.89
N ILE A 66 8.28 -17.05 -11.85
CA ILE A 66 8.90 -17.67 -13.03
C ILE A 66 9.57 -16.61 -13.91
N ILE A 67 8.85 -15.52 -14.25
CA ILE A 67 9.38 -14.43 -15.08
C ILE A 67 10.61 -13.81 -14.42
N SER A 68 10.56 -13.51 -13.12
CA SER A 68 11.70 -12.92 -12.40
C SER A 68 12.92 -13.83 -12.41
N ALA A 69 12.73 -15.14 -12.21
CA ALA A 69 13.81 -16.13 -12.26
C ALA A 69 14.41 -16.23 -13.67
N VAL A 70 13.56 -16.28 -14.71
CA VAL A 70 14.02 -16.34 -16.11
C VAL A 70 14.78 -15.07 -16.49
N CYS A 71 14.23 -13.89 -16.20
CA CYS A 71 14.89 -12.60 -16.50
C CYS A 71 16.26 -12.46 -15.84
N ARG A 72 16.47 -13.08 -14.66
CA ARG A 72 17.73 -13.00 -13.90
C ARG A 72 18.63 -14.24 -14.07
N SER A 73 18.24 -15.21 -14.88
CA SER A 73 19.00 -16.45 -15.13
C SER A 73 20.43 -16.21 -15.63
N HIS A 74 20.63 -15.14 -16.41
CA HIS A 74 21.93 -14.72 -16.94
C HIS A 74 23.00 -14.51 -15.84
N ILE A 75 22.58 -14.13 -14.61
CA ILE A 75 23.49 -13.98 -13.45
C ILE A 75 24.25 -15.28 -13.15
N LEU A 76 23.59 -16.44 -13.32
CA LEU A 76 24.21 -17.75 -13.05
C LEU A 76 25.36 -18.08 -14.02
N SER A 77 25.39 -17.45 -15.19
CA SER A 77 26.40 -17.71 -16.22
C SER A 77 27.55 -16.71 -16.15
N PHE A 78 27.23 -15.41 -16.01
CA PHE A 78 28.21 -14.34 -16.23
C PHE A 78 28.89 -13.79 -14.97
N PHE A 79 28.40 -14.08 -13.76
CA PHE A 79 29.03 -13.56 -12.54
C PHE A 79 30.32 -14.31 -12.19
N VAL A 80 31.32 -13.57 -11.71
CA VAL A 80 32.66 -14.04 -11.36
C VAL A 80 33.04 -13.48 -9.98
N ILE A 81 34.02 -14.09 -9.31
CA ILE A 81 34.62 -13.54 -8.10
C ILE A 81 35.77 -12.64 -8.55
N ASP A 82 35.75 -11.37 -8.15
CA ASP A 82 36.84 -10.45 -8.45
C ASP A 82 37.94 -10.62 -7.38
N GLU A 83 39.12 -11.06 -7.79
CA GLU A 83 40.26 -11.27 -6.89
C GLU A 83 40.87 -9.92 -6.43
N ASP A 84 40.64 -8.84 -7.18
CA ASP A 84 41.21 -7.52 -6.91
C ASP A 84 40.35 -6.67 -5.95
N GLU A 85 39.02 -6.87 -5.92
CA GLU A 85 38.07 -6.15 -5.03
C GLU A 85 37.49 -7.07 -3.93
N GLU A 86 38.29 -7.40 -2.92
CA GLU A 86 37.83 -7.94 -1.61
C GLU A 86 36.93 -9.20 -1.70
N ASP A 87 37.18 -10.09 -2.67
CA ASP A 87 36.36 -11.28 -2.94
C ASP A 87 34.86 -10.98 -3.18
N GLU A 88 34.51 -9.78 -3.66
CA GLU A 88 33.10 -9.49 -3.97
C GLU A 88 32.64 -10.28 -5.21
N CYS A 89 31.43 -10.86 -5.09
CA CYS A 89 30.75 -11.52 -6.20
C CYS A 89 30.12 -10.48 -7.12
N TRP A 90 30.77 -10.15 -8.24
CA TRP A 90 30.31 -9.10 -9.16
C TRP A 90 30.23 -9.56 -10.62
N ALA A 91 29.55 -8.75 -11.44
CA ALA A 91 29.67 -8.81 -12.89
C ALA A 91 31.10 -8.38 -13.34
N PRO A 92 31.76 -9.10 -14.26
CA PRO A 92 33.11 -8.76 -14.68
C PRO A 92 33.20 -7.30 -15.18
N GLY A 93 34.10 -6.52 -14.55
CA GLY A 93 34.14 -5.06 -14.67
C GLY A 93 34.49 -4.52 -16.06
N THR A 94 35.13 -5.32 -16.90
CA THR A 94 35.64 -4.93 -18.23
C THR A 94 34.64 -5.10 -19.37
N THR A 95 33.38 -5.44 -19.08
CA THR A 95 32.44 -5.91 -20.10
C THR A 95 31.22 -5.00 -20.26
N ASP A 96 30.79 -4.80 -21.52
CA ASP A 96 29.53 -4.14 -21.89
C ASP A 96 28.32 -4.69 -21.13
N TYR A 97 28.41 -5.96 -20.74
CA TYR A 97 27.43 -6.65 -19.93
C TYR A 97 27.16 -5.94 -18.59
N ARG A 98 28.18 -5.44 -17.89
CA ARG A 98 28.01 -4.73 -16.61
C ARG A 98 27.20 -3.44 -16.81
N LEU A 99 27.53 -2.69 -17.86
CA LEU A 99 26.81 -1.47 -18.22
C LEU A 99 25.35 -1.77 -18.57
N ILE A 100 25.08 -2.77 -19.42
CA ILE A 100 23.72 -3.19 -19.78
C ILE A 100 22.94 -3.63 -18.53
N PHE A 101 23.55 -4.42 -17.65
CA PHE A 101 22.92 -4.91 -16.43
C PHE A 101 22.51 -3.76 -15.50
N ASP A 102 23.37 -2.75 -15.34
CA ASP A 102 23.12 -1.61 -14.47
C ASP A 102 22.10 -0.64 -15.08
N ILE A 103 22.12 -0.43 -16.39
CA ILE A 103 21.08 0.32 -17.10
C ILE A 103 19.72 -0.37 -16.95
N VAL A 104 19.65 -1.69 -17.19
CA VAL A 104 18.41 -2.46 -17.00
C VAL A 104 17.94 -2.39 -15.54
N PHE A 105 18.86 -2.44 -14.58
CA PHE A 105 18.55 -2.28 -13.17
C PHE A 105 17.96 -0.90 -12.87
N LEU A 106 18.58 0.18 -13.36
CA LEU A 106 18.10 1.55 -13.21
C LEU A 106 16.72 1.75 -13.85
N ILE A 107 16.53 1.29 -15.09
CA ILE A 107 15.25 1.43 -15.79
C ILE A 107 14.15 0.67 -15.03
N THR A 108 14.42 -0.57 -14.60
CA THR A 108 13.41 -1.37 -13.91
C THR A 108 13.12 -0.86 -12.51
N HIS A 109 14.14 -0.75 -11.64
CA HIS A 109 13.97 -0.46 -10.20
C HIS A 109 13.95 1.03 -9.88
N GLY A 110 14.58 1.87 -10.70
CA GLY A 110 14.63 3.32 -10.51
C GLY A 110 13.52 4.07 -11.23
N LEU A 111 12.99 3.53 -12.35
CA LEU A 111 12.00 4.25 -13.17
C LEU A 111 10.66 3.52 -13.32
N ILE A 112 10.63 2.37 -14.00
CA ILE A 112 9.37 1.71 -14.39
C ILE A 112 8.50 1.38 -13.17
N PHE A 113 9.03 0.63 -12.19
CA PHE A 113 8.21 0.23 -11.05
C PHE A 113 7.81 1.39 -10.13
N PRO A 114 8.71 2.34 -9.78
CA PRO A 114 8.32 3.53 -9.04
C PRO A 114 7.23 4.36 -9.74
N VAL A 115 7.33 4.55 -11.07
CA VAL A 115 6.31 5.27 -11.84
C VAL A 115 4.99 4.52 -11.80
N LEU A 116 4.98 3.20 -12.06
CA LEU A 116 3.75 2.39 -12.00
C LEU A 116 3.10 2.43 -10.61
N LEU A 117 3.89 2.33 -9.54
CA LEU A 117 3.40 2.44 -8.17
C LEU A 117 2.81 3.83 -7.89
N GLY A 118 3.48 4.90 -8.33
CA GLY A 118 2.99 6.26 -8.25
C GLY A 118 1.68 6.45 -8.99
N THR A 119 1.58 5.94 -10.23
CA THR A 119 0.38 6.02 -11.06
C THR A 119 -0.79 5.27 -10.42
N PHE A 120 -0.61 4.00 -10.01
CA PHE A 120 -1.68 3.24 -9.36
C PHE A 120 -2.08 3.84 -8.01
N GLY A 121 -1.11 4.34 -7.24
CA GLY A 121 -1.36 5.07 -6.00
C GLY A 121 -2.21 6.32 -6.21
N PHE A 122 -1.85 7.15 -7.19
CA PHE A 122 -2.58 8.35 -7.56
C PHE A 122 -4.00 8.05 -8.05
N LEU A 123 -4.14 7.11 -8.99
CA LEU A 123 -5.44 6.69 -9.52
C LEU A 123 -6.35 6.12 -8.42
N THR A 124 -5.80 5.36 -7.48
CA THR A 124 -6.53 4.87 -6.31
C THR A 124 -7.04 6.03 -5.46
N ILE A 125 -6.23 7.06 -5.20
CA ILE A 125 -6.63 8.26 -4.47
C ILE A 125 -7.74 9.01 -5.19
N TYR A 126 -7.60 9.19 -6.51
CA TYR A 126 -8.58 9.85 -7.35
C TYR A 126 -9.95 9.17 -7.27
N ASN A 127 -10.02 7.86 -7.51
CA ASN A 127 -11.26 7.08 -7.46
C ASN A 127 -11.94 7.15 -6.08
N ILE A 128 -11.15 7.15 -5.00
CA ILE A 128 -11.68 7.20 -3.64
C ILE A 128 -12.22 8.60 -3.32
N ARG A 129 -11.58 9.68 -3.79
CA ARG A 129 -12.11 11.04 -3.63
C ARG A 129 -13.43 11.22 -4.39
N GLN A 130 -13.49 10.74 -5.63
CA GLN A 130 -14.70 10.79 -6.43
C GLN A 130 -15.87 10.03 -5.76
N ARG A 131 -15.60 8.82 -5.23
CA ARG A 131 -16.63 8.06 -4.50
C ARG A 131 -17.08 8.74 -3.22
N ARG A 132 -16.19 9.38 -2.47
CA ARG A 132 -16.57 10.08 -1.23
C ARG A 132 -17.58 11.19 -1.49
N GLN A 133 -17.43 11.92 -2.60
CA GLN A 133 -18.38 12.96 -2.97
C GLN A 133 -19.79 12.38 -3.25
N SER A 134 -19.86 11.21 -3.90
CA SER A 134 -21.13 10.53 -4.18
C SER A 134 -21.73 9.84 -2.94
N ASP A 135 -20.90 9.16 -2.13
CA ASP A 135 -21.34 8.42 -0.94
C ASP A 135 -21.79 9.35 0.20
N GLN A 136 -21.28 10.59 0.27
CA GLN A 136 -21.68 11.58 1.26
C GLN A 136 -23.15 12.00 1.09
N GLN A 137 -23.72 11.83 -0.11
CA GLN A 137 -25.16 12.04 -0.36
C GLN A 137 -26.02 10.84 0.07
N ASN A 138 -25.44 9.63 0.09
CA ASN A 138 -26.19 8.38 0.31
C ASN A 138 -26.03 7.78 1.73
N GLY A 139 -25.40 8.50 2.67
CA GLY A 139 -25.28 8.06 4.06
C GLY A 139 -24.44 6.77 4.25
N ALA A 140 -23.58 6.42 3.29
CA ALA A 140 -22.85 5.16 3.32
C ALA A 140 -21.89 5.07 4.54
N SER A 141 -21.73 3.86 5.06
CA SER A 141 -21.08 3.58 6.34
C SER A 141 -19.64 4.14 6.49
N ILE A 142 -19.46 5.01 7.49
CA ILE A 142 -18.19 5.59 7.97
C ILE A 142 -17.09 4.52 8.14
N LEU A 143 -17.46 3.31 8.57
CA LEU A 143 -16.56 2.17 8.78
C LEU A 143 -15.84 1.70 7.51
N ARG A 144 -16.49 1.78 6.34
CA ARG A 144 -15.85 1.40 5.06
C ARG A 144 -14.76 2.40 4.69
N GLN A 145 -15.01 3.68 4.96
CA GLN A 145 -14.10 4.78 4.62
C GLN A 145 -12.81 4.76 5.44
N HIS A 146 -12.90 4.40 6.74
CA HIS A 146 -11.72 4.22 7.59
C HIS A 146 -10.77 3.14 7.03
N ARG A 147 -11.29 1.97 6.68
CA ARG A 147 -10.46 0.88 6.11
C ARG A 147 -9.73 1.30 4.84
N ILE A 148 -10.45 1.97 3.94
CA ILE A 148 -9.88 2.42 2.68
C ILE A 148 -8.72 3.40 2.93
N ARG A 149 -8.86 4.31 3.90
CA ARG A 149 -7.81 5.29 4.24
C ARG A 149 -6.55 4.63 4.80
N ASP A 150 -6.69 3.61 5.63
CA ASP A 150 -5.55 2.91 6.23
C ASP A 150 -4.75 2.16 5.15
N PHE A 151 -5.44 1.50 4.22
CA PHE A 151 -4.80 0.86 3.07
C PHE A 151 -4.14 1.86 2.11
N GLN A 152 -4.72 3.05 1.91
CA GLN A 152 -4.12 4.11 1.08
C GLN A 152 -2.81 4.63 1.67
N ARG A 153 -2.80 4.95 2.97
CA ARG A 153 -1.60 5.44 3.67
C ARG A 153 -0.46 4.46 3.54
N MET A 154 -0.77 3.18 3.70
CA MET A 154 0.18 2.11 3.54
C MET A 154 0.80 2.04 2.14
N THR A 155 0.00 2.10 1.06
CA THR A 155 0.54 2.10 -0.31
C THR A 155 1.43 3.32 -0.57
N LEU A 156 1.03 4.49 -0.05
CA LEU A 156 1.77 5.73 -0.23
C LEU A 156 3.13 5.67 0.47
N ILE A 157 3.16 5.23 1.72
CA ILE A 157 4.40 5.03 2.49
C ILE A 157 5.31 4.05 1.73
N GLN A 158 4.76 2.93 1.28
CA GLN A 158 5.53 1.93 0.53
C GLN A 158 6.12 2.47 -0.78
N THR A 159 5.35 3.28 -1.52
CA THR A 159 5.83 3.90 -2.77
C THR A 159 6.92 4.92 -2.49
N ALA A 160 6.75 5.75 -1.47
CA ALA A 160 7.76 6.71 -1.04
C ALA A 160 9.05 6.01 -0.58
N SER A 161 8.92 4.97 0.25
CA SER A 161 10.05 4.15 0.69
C SER A 161 10.78 3.48 -0.48
N ALA A 162 10.04 3.00 -1.50
CA ALA A 162 10.65 2.44 -2.70
C ALA A 162 11.54 3.48 -3.39
N ILE A 163 11.01 4.67 -3.71
CA ILE A 163 11.79 5.72 -4.37
C ILE A 163 13.02 6.12 -3.54
N VAL A 164 12.83 6.38 -2.24
CA VAL A 164 13.90 6.84 -1.35
C VAL A 164 15.02 5.81 -1.21
N PHE A 165 14.69 4.52 -1.14
CA PHE A 165 15.68 3.49 -0.82
C PHE A 165 16.24 2.76 -2.04
N THR A 166 15.51 2.66 -3.16
CA THR A 166 15.98 1.94 -4.35
C THR A 166 16.70 2.86 -5.34
N LEU A 167 16.27 4.12 -5.47
CA LEU A 167 16.79 5.03 -6.48
C LEU A 167 18.26 5.42 -6.23
N PRO A 168 18.70 5.77 -5.01
CA PRO A 168 20.11 6.10 -4.75
C PRO A 168 21.05 4.93 -5.07
N TYR A 169 20.62 3.71 -4.75
CA TYR A 169 21.37 2.50 -5.08
C TYR A 169 21.50 2.31 -6.59
N ALA A 170 20.41 2.45 -7.34
CA ALA A 170 20.43 2.30 -8.80
C ALA A 170 21.32 3.35 -9.49
N ILE A 171 21.25 4.62 -9.05
CA ILE A 171 22.07 5.71 -9.57
C ILE A 171 23.55 5.47 -9.25
N HIS A 172 23.89 5.18 -8.00
CA HIS A 172 25.27 4.96 -7.59
C HIS A 172 25.90 3.76 -8.30
N LYS A 173 25.12 2.70 -8.54
CA LYS A 173 25.56 1.52 -9.27
C LYS A 173 25.92 1.86 -10.72
N LEU A 174 25.08 2.63 -11.42
CA LEU A 174 25.38 3.12 -12.77
C LEU A 174 26.60 4.05 -12.77
N TYR A 175 26.68 4.98 -11.80
CA TYR A 175 27.81 5.88 -11.64
C TYR A 175 29.13 5.12 -11.50
N ARG A 176 29.20 4.09 -10.64
CA ARG A 176 30.41 3.24 -10.49
C ARG A 176 30.79 2.56 -11.79
N THR A 177 29.82 2.13 -12.59
CA THR A 177 30.08 1.44 -13.86
C THR A 177 30.55 2.40 -14.95
N VAL A 178 29.98 3.60 -15.06
CA VAL A 178 30.42 4.62 -16.02
C VAL A 178 31.81 5.18 -15.68
N THR A 179 32.11 5.31 -14.38
CA THR A 179 33.39 5.87 -13.91
C THR A 179 34.46 4.81 -13.64
N ALA A 180 34.24 3.56 -14.04
CA ALA A 180 35.18 2.46 -13.81
C ALA A 180 36.53 2.64 -14.51
N SER A 181 36.57 3.34 -15.65
CA SER A 181 37.80 3.61 -16.40
C SER A 181 38.55 4.87 -15.95
N SER A 182 37.96 5.67 -15.05
CA SER A 182 38.58 6.90 -14.58
C SER A 182 39.56 6.62 -13.44
N SER A 183 40.79 7.14 -13.52
CA SER A 183 41.75 7.08 -12.41
C SER A 183 41.26 7.94 -11.25
N LYS A 184 41.02 7.33 -10.08
CA LYS A 184 40.53 8.02 -8.88
C LYS A 184 41.59 8.01 -7.78
N SER A 185 41.61 9.05 -6.95
CA SER A 185 42.46 9.07 -5.76
C SER A 185 42.00 8.00 -4.75
N PRO A 186 42.91 7.47 -3.90
CA PRO A 186 42.54 6.49 -2.86
C PRO A 186 41.45 6.98 -1.91
N GLU A 187 41.44 8.29 -1.62
CA GLU A 187 40.42 8.91 -0.77
C GLU A 187 39.04 8.88 -1.42
N ASN A 188 38.93 9.21 -2.72
CA ASN A 188 37.67 9.15 -3.44
C ASN A 188 37.14 7.71 -3.52
N LEU A 189 38.03 6.73 -3.70
CA LEU A 189 37.65 5.32 -3.69
C LEU A 189 37.09 4.88 -2.34
N ALA A 190 37.67 5.35 -1.22
CA ALA A 190 37.16 5.05 0.12
C ALA A 190 35.74 5.62 0.33
N TRP A 191 35.50 6.86 -0.10
CA TRP A 191 34.17 7.47 -0.06
C TRP A 191 33.15 6.71 -0.93
N GLU A 192 33.54 6.31 -2.14
CA GLU A 192 32.66 5.55 -3.04
C GLU A 192 32.26 4.20 -2.45
N ARG A 193 33.17 3.51 -1.76
CA ARG A 193 32.90 2.25 -1.04
C ARG A 193 31.96 2.47 0.15
N LEU A 194 32.15 3.55 0.91
CA LEU A 194 31.28 3.91 2.02
C LEU A 194 29.85 4.21 1.52
N ILE A 195 29.73 5.09 0.51
CA ILE A 195 28.44 5.44 -0.09
C ILE A 195 27.76 4.18 -0.63
N MET A 196 28.50 3.34 -1.38
CA MET A 196 27.98 2.07 -1.90
C MET A 196 27.43 1.18 -0.78
N SER A 197 28.13 1.08 0.34
CA SER A 197 27.70 0.29 1.49
C SER A 197 26.40 0.85 2.09
N ILE A 198 26.31 2.17 2.26
CA ILE A 198 25.11 2.84 2.78
C ILE A 198 23.91 2.63 1.84
N VAL A 199 24.06 2.91 0.54
CA VAL A 199 22.95 2.76 -0.42
C VAL A 199 22.54 1.29 -0.60
N ARG A 200 23.49 0.35 -0.50
CA ARG A 200 23.23 -1.10 -0.53
C ARG A 200 22.43 -1.53 0.70
N LEU A 201 22.74 -0.99 1.89
CA LEU A 201 21.96 -1.23 3.10
C LEU A 201 20.54 -0.65 3.00
N LEU A 202 20.38 0.56 2.46
CA LEU A 202 19.06 1.15 2.21
C LEU A 202 18.23 0.28 1.27
N TRP A 203 18.83 -0.24 0.20
CA TRP A 203 18.15 -1.16 -0.71
C TRP A 203 17.70 -2.46 0.00
N PHE A 204 18.55 -3.07 0.84
CA PHE A 204 18.12 -4.21 1.65
C PHE A 204 17.04 -3.85 2.68
N LEU A 205 17.08 -2.64 3.22
CA LEU A 205 16.06 -2.13 4.13
C LEU A 205 14.72 -1.95 3.42
N HIS A 206 14.69 -1.60 2.14
CA HIS A 206 13.46 -1.59 1.36
C HIS A 206 12.84 -2.99 1.25
N ASP A 207 13.65 -3.97 0.84
CA ASP A 207 13.17 -5.33 0.57
C ASP A 207 12.69 -6.03 1.85
N SER A 208 13.39 -5.83 2.97
CA SER A 208 12.95 -6.31 4.29
C SER A 208 11.86 -5.43 4.90
N GLY A 209 11.89 -4.13 4.64
CA GLY A 209 10.98 -3.10 5.11
C GLY A 209 9.53 -3.34 4.70
N ALA A 210 9.31 -3.91 3.51
CA ALA A 210 7.98 -4.31 3.06
C ALA A 210 7.26 -5.16 4.11
N PHE A 211 7.90 -6.21 4.64
CA PHE A 211 7.31 -7.06 5.68
C PHE A 211 6.88 -6.26 6.91
N TYR A 212 7.71 -5.32 7.37
CA TYR A 212 7.41 -4.46 8.50
C TYR A 212 6.28 -3.49 8.17
N ILE A 213 6.28 -2.86 6.99
CA ILE A 213 5.19 -1.96 6.57
C ILE A 213 3.86 -2.73 6.51
N TYR A 214 3.84 -3.97 5.96
CA TYR A 214 2.65 -4.83 5.94
C TYR A 214 2.19 -5.22 7.34
N SER A 215 3.13 -5.57 8.22
CA SER A 215 2.84 -6.01 9.58
C SER A 215 2.38 -4.88 10.49
N LEU A 216 3.01 -3.70 10.40
CA LEU A 216 2.71 -2.53 11.24
C LEU A 216 1.42 -1.83 10.80
N SER A 217 1.23 -1.65 9.49
CA SER A 217 0.16 -0.79 8.95
C SER A 217 -1.25 -1.40 9.07
N SER A 218 -1.37 -2.74 9.12
CA SER A 218 -2.67 -3.40 9.06
C SER A 218 -2.96 -4.18 10.34
N VAL A 219 -3.84 -3.61 11.19
CA VAL A 219 -4.40 -4.29 12.38
C VAL A 219 -5.02 -5.64 12.00
N LYS A 220 -5.67 -5.70 10.84
CA LYS A 220 -6.28 -6.93 10.31
C LYS A 220 -5.24 -7.97 9.93
N PHE A 221 -4.17 -7.55 9.27
CA PHE A 221 -3.09 -8.46 8.90
C PHE A 221 -2.45 -9.06 10.16
N ARG A 222 -2.21 -8.24 11.19
CA ARG A 222 -1.74 -8.74 12.50
C ARG A 222 -2.68 -9.78 13.10
N HIS A 223 -3.99 -9.51 13.11
CA HIS A 223 -4.97 -10.47 13.62
C HIS A 223 -5.01 -11.78 12.83
N GLU A 224 -5.02 -11.71 11.49
CA GLU A 224 -5.03 -12.92 10.65
C GLU A 224 -3.69 -13.68 10.73
N LEU A 225 -2.56 -12.98 10.81
CA LEU A 225 -1.24 -13.58 11.01
C LEU A 225 -1.18 -14.29 12.37
N LEU A 226 -1.59 -13.62 13.46
CA LEU A 226 -1.66 -14.22 14.79
C LEU A 226 -2.62 -15.42 14.83
N LYS A 227 -3.76 -15.34 14.14
CA LYS A 227 -4.71 -16.44 14.01
C LYS A 227 -4.12 -17.61 13.21
N PHE A 228 -3.41 -17.34 12.11
CA PHE A 228 -2.72 -18.33 11.31
C PHE A 228 -1.62 -19.03 12.13
N LEU A 229 -0.79 -18.26 12.84
CA LEU A 229 0.27 -18.76 13.72
C LEU A 229 -0.29 -19.57 14.90
N LYS A 230 -1.43 -19.15 15.48
CA LYS A 230 -2.12 -19.90 16.53
C LYS A 230 -2.69 -21.22 16.01
N LYS A 231 -3.25 -21.22 14.80
CA LYS A 231 -3.82 -22.40 14.14
C LYS A 231 -2.76 -23.42 13.72
N HIS A 232 -1.64 -22.96 13.18
CA HIS A 232 -0.57 -23.82 12.65
C HIS A 232 0.59 -24.01 13.62
N ARG A 233 0.37 -23.86 14.93
CA ARG A 233 1.39 -24.07 15.96
C ARG A 233 2.03 -25.47 15.76
N PRO A 234 3.22 -25.58 15.16
CA PRO A 234 3.86 -26.86 14.96
C PRO A 234 4.38 -27.28 16.34
N ARG A 235 4.22 -28.57 16.68
CA ARG A 235 4.60 -29.13 17.99
C ARG A 235 6.09 -28.94 18.35
N ARG A 236 6.95 -28.55 17.39
CA ARG A 236 8.41 -28.40 17.60
C ARG A 236 9.02 -27.02 17.29
N ALA A 237 8.31 -26.07 16.65
CA ALA A 237 8.90 -24.74 16.33
C ALA A 237 8.58 -23.67 17.38
N SER A 238 8.71 -23.99 18.68
CA SER A 238 8.32 -23.11 19.78
C SER A 238 9.12 -21.82 19.84
N VAL A 239 10.42 -21.84 19.50
CA VAL A 239 11.31 -20.68 19.65
C VAL A 239 11.06 -19.61 18.59
N ILE A 240 11.00 -19.97 17.30
CA ILE A 240 10.75 -19.02 16.20
C ILE A 240 9.35 -18.39 16.35
N LEU A 241 8.34 -19.20 16.66
CA LEU A 241 6.99 -18.70 16.94
C LEU A 241 6.94 -17.83 18.19
N TYR A 242 7.75 -18.13 19.22
CA TYR A 242 7.85 -17.29 20.40
C TYR A 242 8.48 -15.94 20.06
N ILE A 243 9.60 -15.91 19.33
CA ILE A 243 10.25 -14.67 18.89
C ILE A 243 9.29 -13.85 18.04
N LEU A 244 8.63 -14.46 17.05
CA LEU A 244 7.67 -13.79 16.16
C LEU A 244 6.44 -13.28 16.93
N LYS A 245 5.92 -14.07 17.87
CA LYS A 245 4.78 -13.66 18.70
C LYS A 245 5.14 -12.54 19.67
N THR A 246 6.35 -12.57 20.23
CA THR A 246 6.86 -11.53 21.13
C THR A 246 7.10 -10.24 20.36
N THR A 247 7.72 -10.29 19.18
CA THR A 247 7.86 -9.10 18.31
C THR A 247 6.50 -8.54 17.90
N LEU A 248 5.55 -9.38 17.48
CA LEU A 248 4.20 -8.93 17.13
C LEU A 248 3.44 -8.33 18.32
N LYS A 249 3.61 -8.86 19.54
CA LYS A 249 3.02 -8.28 20.77
C LYS A 249 3.68 -6.98 21.19
N LEU A 250 4.99 -6.85 21.03
CA LEU A 250 5.71 -5.60 21.28
C LEU A 250 5.24 -4.53 20.28
N ILE A 251 5.04 -4.91 19.02
CA ILE A 251 4.44 -4.08 17.97
C ILE A 251 2.96 -3.74 18.23
N GLU A 252 2.21 -4.63 18.88
CA GLU A 252 0.81 -4.38 19.26
C GLU A 252 0.71 -3.41 20.44
N LYS A 253 1.65 -3.50 21.38
CA LYS A 253 1.71 -2.65 22.57
C LYS A 253 2.39 -1.31 22.31
N SER A 254 3.28 -1.22 21.33
CA SER A 254 3.64 0.07 20.77
C SER A 254 2.42 0.57 20.01
N GLU A 255 1.71 1.55 20.58
CA GLU A 255 0.92 2.45 19.76
C GLU A 255 1.90 3.18 18.84
N PHE A 256 2.31 2.50 17.77
CA PHE A 256 3.30 3.00 16.84
C PHE A 256 2.67 4.18 16.12
N ASN A 257 2.94 5.36 16.66
CA ASN A 257 2.37 6.61 16.19
C ASN A 257 3.02 6.87 14.84
N VAL A 258 2.25 6.79 13.76
CA VAL A 258 2.77 7.02 12.40
C VAL A 258 3.45 8.39 12.27
N ASN A 259 3.13 9.34 13.16
CA ASN A 259 3.79 10.63 13.28
C ASN A 259 5.24 10.53 13.82
N GLU A 260 5.59 9.52 14.61
CA GLU A 260 6.99 9.25 15.00
C GLU A 260 7.77 8.60 13.88
N LEU A 261 7.13 7.78 13.02
CA LEU A 261 7.80 7.26 11.82
C LEU A 261 8.08 8.38 10.82
N SER A 262 7.21 9.39 10.68
CA SER A 262 7.54 10.58 9.88
C SER A 262 8.67 11.37 10.49
N VAL A 263 8.76 11.49 11.82
CA VAL A 263 9.92 12.12 12.49
C VAL A 263 11.19 11.29 12.29
N LEU A 264 11.14 9.97 12.37
CA LEU A 264 12.27 9.09 12.07
C LEU A 264 12.67 9.17 10.59
N PHE A 265 11.69 9.27 9.68
CA PHE A 265 11.95 9.52 8.27
C PHE A 265 12.57 10.89 8.07
N ASP A 266 12.09 11.94 8.74
CA ASP A 266 12.67 13.28 8.68
C ASP A 266 14.09 13.28 9.28
N ASP A 267 14.34 12.59 10.38
CA ASP A 267 15.66 12.50 11.04
C ASP A 267 16.67 11.67 10.25
N VAL A 268 16.22 10.71 9.43
CA VAL A 268 17.08 9.90 8.55
C VAL A 268 17.21 10.54 7.16
N LEU A 269 16.13 11.09 6.61
CA LEU A 269 16.11 11.75 5.32
C LEU A 269 16.77 13.13 5.36
N ASN A 270 16.64 13.91 6.43
CA ASN A 270 17.26 15.24 6.49
C ASN A 270 18.79 15.19 6.41
N PRO A 271 19.52 14.31 7.12
CA PRO A 271 20.96 14.22 6.95
C PRO A 271 21.35 13.65 5.58
N ILE A 272 20.56 12.73 5.01
CA ILE A 272 20.78 12.22 3.65
C ILE A 272 20.49 13.30 2.60
N ALA A 273 19.45 14.10 2.78
CA ALA A 273 19.09 15.22 1.93
C ALA A 273 20.11 16.35 2.08
N ALA A 274 20.61 16.62 3.28
CA ALA A 274 21.70 17.57 3.52
C ALA A 274 23.00 17.08 2.87
N GLN A 275 23.33 15.78 2.96
CA GLN A 275 24.49 15.21 2.26
C GLN A 275 24.30 15.21 0.74
N ALA A 276 23.10 14.88 0.23
CA ALA A 276 22.79 14.91 -1.19
C ALA A 276 22.79 16.35 -1.73
N GLN A 277 22.32 17.32 -0.95
CA GLN A 277 22.36 18.74 -1.29
C GLN A 277 23.80 19.26 -1.25
N SER A 278 24.62 18.82 -0.28
CA SER A 278 26.06 19.14 -0.22
C SER A 278 26.81 18.54 -1.41
N PHE A 279 26.48 17.30 -1.80
CA PHE A 279 27.02 16.63 -2.97
C PHE A 279 26.55 17.28 -4.28
N TRP A 280 25.29 17.72 -4.36
CA TRP A 280 24.75 18.46 -5.51
C TRP A 280 25.41 19.83 -5.65
N ILE A 281 25.58 20.57 -4.54
CA ILE A 281 26.31 21.83 -4.49
C ILE A 281 27.75 21.61 -4.97
N TRP A 282 28.45 20.61 -4.43
CA TRP A 282 29.81 20.27 -4.86
C TRP A 282 29.88 19.93 -6.37
N MET A 283 28.93 19.16 -6.89
CA MET A 283 28.83 18.87 -8.33
C MET A 283 28.56 20.13 -9.17
N THR A 284 27.70 21.03 -8.71
CA THR A 284 27.42 22.30 -9.41
C THR A 284 28.59 23.28 -9.32
N GLU A 285 29.36 23.26 -8.23
CA GLU A 285 30.52 24.12 -8.02
C GLU A 285 31.72 23.62 -8.85
N THR A 286 31.85 22.31 -9.01
CA THR A 286 32.85 21.68 -9.90
C THR A 286 32.56 21.95 -11.38
N THR A 287 31.29 22.14 -11.75
CA THR A 287 30.89 22.50 -13.13
C THR A 287 30.86 24.01 -13.38
N SER A 288 30.62 24.82 -12.35
CA SER A 288 30.66 26.30 -12.39
C SER A 288 32.07 26.86 -12.57
N ASN A 289 33.09 26.22 -11.99
CA ASN A 289 34.48 26.69 -12.10
C ASN A 289 35.08 26.60 -13.53
N THR A 290 34.34 26.09 -14.50
CA THR A 290 34.73 26.12 -15.93
C THR A 290 34.07 27.26 -16.72
N ILE A 291 33.18 28.05 -16.10
CA ILE A 291 32.42 29.11 -16.79
C ILE A 291 32.37 30.35 -15.91
N ASN A 292 33.52 31.00 -15.71
CA ASN A 292 33.54 32.34 -15.11
C ASN A 292 33.65 33.41 -16.19
N GLY A 293 32.64 34.28 -16.23
CA GLY A 293 32.71 35.55 -16.92
C GLY A 293 31.34 36.17 -17.16
N THR A 294 30.77 36.85 -16.16
CA THR A 294 30.26 38.24 -16.25
C THR A 294 29.38 38.60 -15.04
N ASN A 295 29.67 39.78 -14.49
CA ASN A 295 29.02 40.38 -13.32
C ASN A 295 27.65 40.97 -13.68
N ALA A 296 26.63 40.70 -12.87
CA ALA A 296 25.45 41.57 -12.75
C ALA A 296 24.85 41.45 -11.35
N THR A 297 24.89 42.55 -10.61
CA THR A 297 24.24 42.75 -9.31
C THR A 297 22.74 43.00 -9.51
N SER A 298 21.90 42.10 -8.99
CA SER A 298 20.46 42.33 -8.85
C SER A 298 20.01 41.91 -7.45
N SER A 299 19.37 42.86 -6.77
CA SER A 299 18.82 42.76 -5.42
C SER A 299 17.67 41.76 -5.38
N GLN A 300 17.96 40.46 -5.28
CA GLN A 300 16.95 39.47 -4.96
C GLN A 300 16.79 39.36 -3.44
N LEU A 301 15.56 39.56 -2.98
CA LEU A 301 15.13 39.19 -1.63
C LEU A 301 15.53 37.72 -1.41
N THR A 302 16.35 37.47 -0.41
CA THR A 302 16.92 36.15 -0.15
C THR A 302 15.78 35.16 0.14
N LEU A 303 15.88 33.95 -0.42
CA LEU A 303 14.94 32.84 -0.21
C LEU A 303 14.65 32.59 1.29
N SER A 304 15.59 32.93 2.16
CA SER A 304 15.43 32.90 3.63
C SER A 304 14.30 33.80 4.14
N ASP A 305 14.13 35.00 3.58
CA ASP A 305 13.08 35.93 3.99
C ASP A 305 11.69 35.45 3.56
N GLN A 306 11.60 34.77 2.42
CA GLN A 306 10.34 34.15 1.99
C GLN A 306 9.96 32.97 2.90
N LEU A 307 10.93 32.15 3.28
CA LEU A 307 10.70 31.02 4.20
C LEU A 307 10.29 31.48 5.60
N TYR A 308 10.89 32.57 6.11
CA TYR A 308 10.52 33.14 7.41
C TYR A 308 9.07 33.68 7.42
N ARG A 309 8.66 34.37 6.35
CA ARG A 309 7.27 34.86 6.22
C ARG A 309 6.27 33.70 6.15
N GLN A 310 6.61 32.62 5.44
CA GLN A 310 5.74 31.45 5.32
C GLN A 310 5.56 30.73 6.67
N ALA A 311 6.65 30.57 7.45
CA ALA A 311 6.60 29.95 8.77
C ALA A 311 5.70 30.72 9.75
N LYS A 312 5.74 32.07 9.71
CA LYS A 312 4.90 32.92 10.55
C LYS A 312 3.41 32.78 10.24
N ILE A 313 3.05 32.69 8.96
CA ILE A 313 1.65 32.47 8.52
C ILE A 313 1.14 31.11 9.02
N ASP A 314 1.97 30.07 8.97
CA ASP A 314 1.59 28.74 9.44
C ASP A 314 1.38 28.66 10.95
N GLU A 315 2.11 29.46 11.74
CA GLU A 315 1.94 29.55 13.19
C GLU A 315 0.60 30.19 13.57
N GLU A 316 0.23 31.30 12.91
CA GLU A 316 -1.06 31.98 13.11
C GLU A 316 -2.23 31.05 12.76
N ASN A 317 -2.11 30.30 11.67
CA ASN A 317 -3.10 29.31 11.26
C ASN A 317 -3.29 28.18 12.28
N ARG A 318 -2.21 27.72 12.94
CA ARG A 318 -2.31 26.74 14.04
C ARG A 318 -3.03 27.33 15.25
N HIS A 319 -2.77 28.59 15.59
CA HIS A 319 -3.45 29.28 16.69
C HIS A 319 -4.95 29.43 16.45
N LEU A 320 -5.36 29.84 15.24
CA LEU A 320 -6.77 29.93 14.85
C LEU A 320 -7.47 28.58 14.93
N LYS A 321 -6.81 27.50 14.48
CA LYS A 321 -7.37 26.13 14.55
C LYS A 321 -7.57 25.65 15.99
N LYS A 322 -6.64 25.97 16.91
CA LYS A 322 -6.80 25.69 18.35
C LYS A 322 -7.96 26.49 18.95
N LYS A 323 -8.11 27.77 18.59
CA LYS A 323 -9.23 28.62 19.03
C LYS A 323 -10.58 28.07 18.58
N ASN A 324 -10.69 27.68 17.31
CA ASN A 324 -11.93 27.09 16.75
C ASN A 324 -12.31 25.75 17.39
N ARG A 325 -11.33 24.89 17.73
CA ARG A 325 -11.61 23.65 18.48
C ARG A 325 -12.17 23.93 19.89
N LYS A 326 -11.62 24.92 20.60
CA LYS A 326 -12.14 25.31 21.93
C LYS A 326 -13.57 25.84 21.85
N LEU A 327 -13.87 26.65 20.83
CA LEU A 327 -15.23 27.16 20.58
C LEU A 327 -16.23 26.03 20.29
N MET A 328 -15.87 25.06 19.45
CA MET A 328 -16.70 23.88 19.16
C MET A 328 -17.00 23.03 20.39
N VAL A 329 -16.00 22.79 21.26
CA VAL A 329 -16.19 22.03 22.50
C VAL A 329 -17.11 22.77 23.47
N ASN A 330 -16.96 24.09 23.59
CA ASN A 330 -17.84 24.90 24.45
C ASN A 330 -19.28 24.91 23.92
N TYR A 331 -19.48 25.03 22.61
CA TYR A 331 -20.79 24.96 21.97
C TYR A 331 -21.49 23.61 22.20
N GLN A 332 -20.75 22.50 22.12
CA GLN A 332 -21.32 21.18 22.44
C GLN A 332 -21.68 21.03 23.92
N LYS A 333 -20.89 21.62 24.83
CA LYS A 333 -21.20 21.61 26.27
C LYS A 333 -22.45 22.43 26.60
N THR A 334 -22.65 23.60 25.99
CA THR A 334 -23.86 24.41 26.20
C THR A 334 -25.10 23.74 25.64
N ARG A 335 -25.01 23.10 24.46
CA ARG A 335 -26.13 22.34 23.87
C ARG A 335 -26.57 21.16 24.75
N LYS A 336 -25.62 20.41 25.34
CA LYS A 336 -25.96 19.31 26.27
C LYS A 336 -26.60 19.80 27.58
N LYS A 337 -26.23 20.97 28.09
CA LYS A 337 -26.88 21.57 29.27
C LYS A 337 -28.31 22.04 28.99
N SER A 338 -28.58 22.56 27.79
CA SER A 338 -29.93 22.98 27.39
C SER A 338 -30.87 21.79 27.18
N SER A 339 -30.40 20.69 26.58
CA SER A 339 -31.19 19.47 26.39
C SER A 339 -31.55 18.76 27.70
N LYS A 340 -30.74 18.91 28.76
CA LYS A 340 -31.03 18.27 30.06
C LYS A 340 -32.02 19.08 30.90
N LYS A 341 -32.34 20.32 30.50
CA LYS A 341 -33.28 21.21 31.20
C LYS A 341 -34.69 21.13 30.60
N SER A 342 -34.87 20.60 29.39
CA SER A 342 -36.19 20.33 28.80
C SER A 342 -36.86 19.05 29.31
N ASP A 343 -36.08 18.11 29.86
CA ASP A 343 -36.61 16.78 30.26
C ASP A 343 -37.07 16.73 31.73
N ILE A 344 -37.07 17.86 32.46
CA ILE A 344 -37.45 17.96 33.89
C ILE A 344 -38.72 18.83 34.08
N ALA A 345 -39.49 19.04 33.00
CA ALA A 345 -40.77 19.74 33.05
C ALA A 345 -41.88 18.93 32.36
N VAL A 346 -42.14 17.72 32.86
CA VAL A 346 -43.41 17.01 32.64
C VAL A 346 -43.76 16.33 33.97
N ILE A 347 -44.53 17.05 34.78
CA ILE A 347 -45.26 16.53 35.95
C ILE A 347 -46.68 16.22 35.49
N ASN A 348 -47.17 15.06 35.93
CA ASN A 348 -48.55 14.62 36.13
C ASN A 348 -49.63 15.17 35.19
N ASP A 349 -50.28 14.27 34.47
CA ASP A 349 -51.72 14.11 34.59
C ASP A 349 -52.07 12.62 34.55
N ASN A 350 -52.87 12.21 35.54
CA ASN A 350 -53.66 10.98 35.50
C ASN A 350 -54.66 11.13 34.37
N ASP A 351 -54.88 10.08 33.59
CA ASP A 351 -56.22 9.66 33.20
C ASP A 351 -56.15 8.28 32.53
N ASP A 352 -57.07 7.44 32.98
CA ASP A 352 -57.49 6.19 32.36
C ASP A 352 -57.95 6.46 30.92
N ASP A 353 -57.53 5.63 29.96
CA ASP A 353 -58.43 5.03 28.96
C ASP A 353 -57.71 4.40 27.75
N ILE A 354 -58.17 3.19 27.43
CA ILE A 354 -58.46 2.68 26.07
C ILE A 354 -57.29 2.68 25.06
N TYR A 355 -56.67 1.50 24.91
CA TYR A 355 -56.05 1.10 23.64
C TYR A 355 -56.91 0.05 22.94
N PRO A 356 -57.36 0.25 21.69
CA PRO A 356 -58.06 -0.78 20.95
C PRO A 356 -57.08 -1.83 20.43
N THR A 357 -57.39 -3.09 20.73
CA THR A 357 -56.73 -4.25 20.16
C THR A 357 -57.22 -4.45 18.73
N VAL A 358 -56.34 -4.26 17.74
CA VAL A 358 -56.64 -4.55 16.33
C VAL A 358 -56.63 -6.07 16.12
N LYS A 359 -57.81 -6.69 16.16
CA LYS A 359 -58.04 -8.04 15.62
C LYS A 359 -58.16 -7.94 14.10
N ILE A 360 -57.25 -8.59 13.39
CA ILE A 360 -57.39 -8.85 11.96
C ILE A 360 -58.21 -10.14 11.84
N THR A 361 -59.52 -10.01 11.60
CA THR A 361 -60.34 -11.08 11.04
C THR A 361 -60.16 -11.06 9.52
N ARG A 362 -59.84 -12.21 8.94
CA ARG A 362 -59.76 -12.40 7.49
C ARG A 362 -60.76 -13.48 7.11
N ASP A 363 -62.04 -13.12 7.21
CA ASP A 363 -63.14 -13.84 6.58
C ASP A 363 -63.51 -13.07 5.31
N GLY A 364 -63.36 -13.75 4.19
CA GLY A 364 -63.66 -13.24 2.86
C GLY A 364 -63.78 -14.44 1.92
N GLU A 365 -65.01 -14.93 1.83
CA GLU A 365 -65.45 -15.93 0.87
C GLU A 365 -65.51 -15.39 -0.57
N LEU A 366 -65.62 -16.34 -1.51
CA LEU A 366 -65.94 -16.31 -2.95
C LEU A 366 -64.76 -16.42 -3.94
N PRO A 367 -64.95 -17.10 -5.11
CA PRO A 367 -65.84 -18.23 -5.40
C PRO A 367 -65.11 -19.45 -6.01
N GLU A 368 -65.88 -20.54 -6.07
CA GLU A 368 -65.64 -21.83 -6.70
C GLU A 368 -65.04 -21.80 -8.11
N GLY A 369 -64.20 -22.80 -8.41
CA GLY A 369 -63.93 -23.23 -9.79
C GLY A 369 -62.64 -24.03 -9.98
N ALA A 370 -62.77 -25.37 -10.05
CA ALA A 370 -61.90 -26.36 -10.74
C ALA A 370 -60.42 -26.49 -10.28
N THR A 371 -59.79 -27.66 -10.09
CA THR A 371 -60.10 -29.09 -10.33
C THR A 371 -59.09 -29.93 -9.52
N GLU A 372 -59.52 -31.12 -9.14
CA GLU A 372 -58.82 -32.33 -8.71
C GLU A 372 -57.30 -32.46 -8.98
N SER A 373 -56.54 -32.80 -7.94
CA SER A 373 -55.80 -34.08 -7.78
C SER A 373 -55.05 -33.99 -6.44
N GLY A 374 -55.36 -34.77 -5.41
CA GLY A 374 -55.02 -36.19 -5.34
C GLY A 374 -53.65 -36.38 -4.68
N ASN A 375 -53.59 -36.34 -3.34
CA ASN A 375 -53.08 -37.44 -2.52
C ASN A 375 -53.08 -37.09 -1.03
N GLU A 376 -53.78 -37.95 -0.30
CA GLU A 376 -53.69 -38.17 1.13
C GLU A 376 -52.29 -38.70 1.47
N ASP A 377 -51.77 -38.28 2.62
CA ASP A 377 -51.29 -39.21 3.65
C ASP A 377 -51.07 -38.42 4.95
N ASN A 378 -51.88 -38.78 5.94
CA ASN A 378 -51.73 -38.44 7.35
C ASN A 378 -50.49 -39.12 7.91
N ASP A 379 -49.76 -38.45 8.82
CA ASP A 379 -49.68 -38.93 10.21
C ASP A 379 -48.79 -38.05 11.12
N HIS A 380 -49.39 -37.74 12.26
CA HIS A 380 -48.85 -37.62 13.63
C HIS A 380 -47.67 -36.71 14.00
N ASP A 381 -48.05 -35.73 14.83
CA ASP A 381 -47.41 -35.24 16.06
C ASP A 381 -46.09 -35.88 16.52
N VAL A 382 -45.03 -35.06 16.66
CA VAL A 382 -44.11 -35.11 17.81
C VAL A 382 -43.52 -33.71 18.09
N HIS A 383 -43.81 -33.19 19.28
CA HIS A 383 -43.04 -32.14 19.96
C HIS A 383 -41.57 -32.56 20.19
N VAL A 384 -40.57 -31.86 19.65
CA VAL A 384 -39.24 -31.68 20.29
C VAL A 384 -38.59 -30.38 19.79
N GLY A 385 -38.14 -29.55 20.72
CA GLY A 385 -37.51 -28.26 20.45
C GLY A 385 -36.03 -28.27 20.04
N LYS A 386 -35.48 -27.05 20.07
CA LYS A 386 -34.06 -26.63 20.01
C LYS A 386 -33.55 -26.15 18.64
N ASN A 387 -33.27 -24.83 18.63
CA ASN A 387 -32.15 -24.16 17.96
C ASN A 387 -31.95 -24.37 16.45
N LYS A 388 -32.77 -23.67 15.64
CA LYS A 388 -32.38 -23.34 14.26
C LYS A 388 -31.32 -22.23 14.26
N LYS A 389 -30.05 -22.62 14.06
CA LYS A 389 -28.98 -21.73 13.61
C LYS A 389 -29.37 -21.13 12.25
N TYR A 390 -29.45 -19.81 12.18
CA TYR A 390 -29.54 -19.07 10.92
C TYR A 390 -28.26 -19.30 10.09
N ASN A 391 -28.38 -20.02 8.98
CA ASN A 391 -27.35 -20.11 7.95
C ASN A 391 -27.43 -18.86 7.05
N LEU A 392 -26.64 -17.83 7.38
CA LEU A 392 -26.49 -16.62 6.60
C LEU A 392 -25.42 -16.77 5.50
N HIS A 393 -25.59 -17.75 4.60
CA HIS A 393 -24.81 -17.85 3.36
C HIS A 393 -25.63 -18.52 2.26
N ARG A 394 -26.70 -17.83 1.81
CA ARG A 394 -27.30 -18.08 0.49
C ARG A 394 -27.07 -16.82 -0.35
N ALA A 395 -25.92 -16.78 -1.01
CA ALA A 395 -25.68 -15.79 -2.05
C ALA A 395 -26.69 -16.06 -3.17
N ARG A 396 -27.52 -15.05 -3.47
CA ARG A 396 -28.35 -15.02 -4.67
C ARG A 396 -27.44 -15.19 -5.89
N ASN A 397 -27.54 -16.32 -6.57
CA ASN A 397 -27.28 -16.37 -8.00
C ASN A 397 -28.39 -15.54 -8.63
N ILE A 398 -28.04 -14.32 -9.06
CA ILE A 398 -28.88 -13.54 -9.96
C ILE A 398 -28.62 -14.16 -11.32
N ASP A 399 -29.57 -14.96 -11.77
CA ASP A 399 -29.63 -15.47 -13.13
C ASP A 399 -29.89 -14.26 -14.04
N LEU A 400 -28.86 -13.87 -14.80
CA LEU A 400 -28.99 -12.86 -15.85
C LEU A 400 -29.50 -13.61 -17.09
N THR A 401 -30.81 -13.83 -17.16
CA THR A 401 -31.47 -14.18 -18.41
C THR A 401 -31.22 -13.05 -19.41
N GLU A 402 -30.42 -13.32 -20.43
CA GLU A 402 -30.19 -12.46 -21.57
C GLU A 402 -31.54 -12.08 -22.21
N LYS A 403 -31.86 -10.78 -22.22
CA LYS A 403 -32.94 -10.26 -23.05
C LYS A 403 -32.48 -10.34 -24.52
N PRO A 404 -33.28 -10.93 -25.43
CA PRO A 404 -32.94 -10.92 -26.84
C PRO A 404 -32.91 -9.48 -27.36
N ILE A 405 -31.86 -9.20 -28.12
CA ILE A 405 -31.62 -7.94 -28.83
C ILE A 405 -32.77 -7.74 -29.81
N GLN A 406 -33.57 -6.69 -29.60
CA GLN A 406 -34.54 -6.23 -30.59
C GLN A 406 -33.78 -5.73 -31.82
N SER A 407 -34.17 -6.28 -32.97
CA SER A 407 -33.69 -5.95 -34.30
C SER A 407 -33.85 -4.46 -34.63
N ILE A 408 -32.76 -3.85 -35.09
CA ILE A 408 -32.69 -2.49 -35.64
C ILE A 408 -33.51 -2.45 -36.95
N PRO A 409 -34.36 -1.44 -37.18
CA PRO A 409 -35.08 -1.29 -38.44
C PRO A 409 -34.13 -0.88 -39.56
N THR A 410 -34.12 -1.67 -40.63
CA THR A 410 -33.45 -1.42 -41.91
C THR A 410 -33.94 -0.12 -42.56
N LEU A 411 -33.00 0.76 -42.92
CA LEU A 411 -33.25 1.94 -43.75
C LEU A 411 -33.68 1.53 -45.18
N PRO A 412 -34.57 2.30 -45.84
CA PRO A 412 -34.96 2.06 -47.22
C PRO A 412 -33.83 2.42 -48.21
N PRO A 413 -33.81 1.79 -49.41
CA PRO A 413 -32.81 2.05 -50.43
C PRO A 413 -33.04 3.41 -51.09
N LEU A 414 -31.94 4.17 -51.28
CA LEU A 414 -31.91 5.34 -52.14
C LEU A 414 -32.08 4.91 -53.61
N THR A 415 -33.15 5.37 -54.24
CA THR A 415 -33.33 5.34 -55.70
C THR A 415 -32.66 6.54 -56.34
N SER A 416 -31.87 6.25 -57.38
CA SER A 416 -31.47 7.03 -58.56
C SER A 416 -31.30 8.54 -58.43
#